data_AF-A0A519RRE2-F1
#
_entry.id   AF-A0A519RRE2-F1
#
_cell.length_a   1.000
_cell.length_b   1.000
_cell.length_c   1.000
_cell.angle_alpha   90.00
_cell.angle_beta   90.00
_cell.angle_gamma   90.00
#
_symmetry.space_group_name_H-M   'P 1'
#
loop_
_entity.id
_entity.type
_entity.pdbx_description
1 polymer ?
#
loop_
_entity_poly.entity_id
_entity_poly.type
_entity_poly.pdbx_seq_one_letter_code
_entity_poly.pdbx_strand_id
1 'polypeptide(L)'
;MDTIPIDNQALVTELFGYWPAFHDAEIESIYLRRNEPGYWPAISLWIVVDGPLTNVGSEVQISRLWRIELEFTEVVDNHFEGFNHQNVIFSFSFQQSQEGIICSIETSYGLSGSITARRVTVKSVTPCCL
;
A
#
# COMPACT_ATOMS: atom_id res chain seq x y z
N MET A 1 -4.79 7.35 20.34
CA MET A 1 -5.14 6.36 19.29
C MET A 1 -3.90 5.51 19.13
N ASP A 2 -4.02 4.21 19.37
CA ASP A 2 -2.89 3.30 19.23
C ASP A 2 -2.49 3.25 17.74
N THR A 3 -1.21 3.49 17.47
CA THR A 3 -0.67 3.42 16.11
C THR A 3 -0.62 1.97 15.67
N ILE A 4 -1.20 1.66 14.51
CA ILE A 4 -1.17 0.30 13.95
C ILE A 4 0.28 -0.03 13.58
N PRO A 5 0.83 -1.17 14.04
CA PRO A 5 2.22 -1.51 13.80
C PRO A 5 2.42 -1.94 12.35
N ILE A 6 3.03 -1.06 11.55
CA ILE A 6 3.52 -1.35 10.20
C ILE A 6 5.03 -1.37 10.24
N ASP A 7 5.63 -2.54 9.97
CA ASP A 7 7.07 -2.68 9.95
C ASP A 7 7.68 -1.87 8.82
N ASN A 8 8.84 -1.27 9.08
CA ASN A 8 9.56 -0.41 8.14
C ASN A 8 8.75 0.79 7.61
N GLN A 9 7.71 1.24 8.33
CA GLN A 9 6.96 2.45 7.97
C GLN A 9 7.87 3.68 7.76
N ALA A 10 9.03 3.70 8.43
CA ALA A 10 10.05 4.74 8.29
C ALA A 10 10.49 4.96 6.84
N LEU A 11 10.55 3.90 6.01
CA LEU A 11 10.89 4.02 4.59
C LEU A 11 9.96 4.97 3.83
N VAL A 12 8.67 4.99 4.21
CA VAL A 12 7.69 5.91 3.66
C VAL A 12 7.81 7.26 4.36
N THR A 13 7.74 7.29 5.70
CA THR A 13 7.67 8.56 6.42
C THR A 13 8.92 9.42 6.32
N GLU A 14 10.11 8.82 6.16
CA GLU A 14 11.35 9.58 5.93
C GLU A 14 11.39 10.24 4.55
N LEU A 15 10.79 9.59 3.54
CA LEU A 15 10.71 10.14 2.19
C LEU A 15 9.62 11.22 2.07
N PHE A 16 8.42 10.92 2.56
CA PHE A 16 7.24 11.77 2.39
C PHE A 16 7.12 12.83 3.51
N GLY A 17 7.75 12.60 4.67
CA GLY A 17 7.54 13.38 5.88
C GLY A 17 6.29 12.99 6.67
N TYR A 18 5.45 12.11 6.12
CA TYR A 18 4.19 11.63 6.69
C TYR A 18 3.82 10.26 6.12
N TRP A 19 2.81 9.60 6.71
CA TRP A 19 2.20 8.42 6.10
C TRP A 19 1.12 8.88 5.12
N PRO A 20 1.22 8.54 3.82
CA PRO A 20 0.30 9.06 2.81
C PRO A 20 -1.12 8.58 3.06
N ALA A 21 -2.11 9.42 2.71
CA ALA A 21 -3.52 9.06 2.80
C ALA A 21 -3.94 8.08 1.69
N PHE A 22 -3.10 7.89 0.66
CA PHE A 22 -3.37 7.08 -0.53
C PHE A 22 -4.60 7.52 -1.35
N HIS A 23 -5.05 8.75 -1.17
CA HIS A 23 -6.06 9.36 -2.03
C HIS A 23 -5.49 9.48 -3.45
N ASP A 24 -6.26 9.06 -4.45
CA ASP A 24 -5.87 9.01 -5.87
C ASP A 24 -4.66 8.08 -6.17
N ALA A 25 -4.29 7.21 -5.24
CA ALA A 25 -3.27 6.19 -5.50
C ALA A 25 -3.81 5.11 -6.46
N GLU A 26 -2.90 4.42 -7.13
CA GLU A 26 -3.23 3.30 -8.02
C GLU A 26 -2.56 2.01 -7.55
N ILE A 27 -3.35 0.92 -7.45
CA ILE A 27 -2.80 -0.41 -7.18
C ILE A 27 -2.43 -1.07 -8.50
N GLU A 28 -1.14 -1.09 -8.82
CA GLU A 28 -0.63 -1.67 -10.08
C GLU A 28 -0.62 -3.20 -10.05
N SER A 29 -0.43 -3.81 -8.89
CA SER A 29 -0.22 -5.26 -8.79
C SER A 29 -0.67 -5.83 -7.45
N ILE A 30 -1.20 -7.05 -7.53
CA ILE A 30 -1.46 -7.94 -6.39
C ILE A 30 -0.71 -9.24 -6.65
N TYR A 31 0.15 -9.65 -5.72
CA TYR A 31 0.91 -10.88 -5.84
C TYR A 31 0.65 -11.82 -4.67
N LEU A 32 -0.08 -12.90 -4.93
CA LEU A 32 -0.45 -13.91 -3.94
C LEU A 32 0.55 -15.07 -4.00
N ARG A 33 1.10 -15.45 -2.84
CA ARG A 33 2.03 -16.56 -2.71
C ARG A 33 1.64 -17.47 -1.56
N ARG A 34 1.84 -18.78 -1.72
CA ARG A 34 1.80 -19.74 -0.61
C ARG A 34 2.87 -19.47 0.45
N ASN A 35 4.00 -18.85 0.05
CA ASN A 35 5.13 -18.45 0.88
C ASN A 35 5.89 -19.62 1.52
N GLU A 36 6.59 -20.44 0.71
CA GLU A 36 7.39 -21.60 1.17
C GLU A 36 8.83 -21.19 1.58
N PRO A 37 9.44 -21.80 2.62
CA PRO A 37 8.95 -22.92 3.44
C PRO A 37 7.97 -22.52 4.57
N GLY A 38 7.40 -21.31 4.52
CA GLY A 38 6.38 -20.86 5.46
C GLY A 38 5.04 -21.61 5.33
N TYR A 39 4.28 -21.62 6.42
CA TYR A 39 2.96 -22.26 6.48
C TYR A 39 1.85 -21.33 5.95
N TRP A 40 1.99 -20.02 6.18
CA TRP A 40 0.93 -19.07 5.89
C TRP A 40 1.15 -18.31 4.57
N PRO A 41 0.09 -18.06 3.79
CA PRO A 41 0.18 -17.25 2.58
C PRO A 41 0.70 -15.84 2.85
N ALA A 42 1.26 -15.25 1.81
CA ALA A 42 1.66 -13.85 1.76
C ALA A 42 1.05 -13.16 0.53
N ILE A 43 0.72 -11.87 0.69
CA ILE A 43 0.24 -11.02 -0.38
C ILE A 43 1.14 -9.79 -0.45
N SER A 44 1.59 -9.43 -1.66
CA SER A 44 2.25 -8.14 -1.89
C SER A 44 1.36 -7.24 -2.74
N LEU A 45 1.28 -5.96 -2.38
CA LEU A 45 0.64 -4.92 -3.17
C LEU A 45 1.70 -3.93 -3.65
N TRP A 46 1.61 -3.53 -4.91
CA TRP A 46 2.36 -2.39 -5.45
C TRP A 46 1.41 -1.21 -5.62
N ILE A 47 1.66 -0.16 -4.87
CA ILE A 47 0.80 1.02 -4.80
C ILE A 47 1.60 2.20 -5.32
N VAL A 48 1.11 2.80 -6.40
CA VAL A 48 1.68 4.02 -6.97
C VAL A 48 1.01 5.24 -6.35
N VAL A 49 1.82 6.18 -5.89
CA VAL A 49 1.40 7.41 -5.24
C VAL A 49 2.14 8.60 -5.83
N ASP A 50 1.51 9.77 -5.75
CA ASP A 50 2.20 11.04 -5.94
C ASP A 50 3.27 11.24 -4.87
N GLY A 51 4.48 11.59 -5.31
CA GLY A 51 5.61 11.90 -4.45
C GLY A 51 5.46 13.23 -3.70
N PRO A 52 6.36 13.50 -2.74
CA PRO A 52 6.44 14.80 -2.12
C PRO A 52 6.74 15.86 -3.19
N LEU A 53 6.04 16.98 -3.06
CA LEU A 53 6.19 18.13 -3.94
C LEU A 53 7.61 18.71 -3.81
N THR A 54 8.33 18.80 -4.93
CA THR A 54 9.67 19.39 -4.94
C THR A 54 9.61 20.83 -5.48
N ASN A 55 10.15 21.79 -4.72
CA ASN A 55 10.25 23.17 -5.21
C ASN A 55 11.44 23.28 -6.16
N VAL A 56 11.20 23.70 -7.40
CA VAL A 56 12.25 24.03 -8.37
C VAL A 56 12.20 25.55 -8.65
N GLY A 57 12.94 26.32 -7.84
CA GLY A 57 12.99 27.77 -7.99
C GLY A 57 11.64 28.46 -7.73
N SER A 58 11.22 29.35 -8.64
CA SER A 58 9.95 30.09 -8.59
C SER A 58 8.80 29.43 -9.33
N GLU A 59 9.00 28.24 -9.92
CA GLU A 59 7.98 27.52 -10.69
C GLU A 59 7.52 26.23 -9.99
N VAL A 60 6.30 25.83 -10.36
CA VAL A 60 5.43 24.85 -9.69
C VAL A 60 6.07 23.48 -9.49
N GLN A 61 5.67 22.87 -8.38
CA GLN A 61 6.10 21.58 -7.88
C GLN A 61 5.71 20.43 -8.81
N ILE A 62 6.72 19.73 -9.34
CA ILE A 62 6.52 18.46 -10.03
C ILE A 62 6.51 17.35 -8.98
N SER A 63 5.37 16.66 -8.83
CA SER A 63 5.29 15.37 -8.15
C SER A 63 5.90 14.31 -9.07
N ARG A 64 6.90 13.56 -8.58
CA ARG A 64 7.32 12.32 -9.23
C ARG A 64 6.45 11.19 -8.67
N LEU A 65 6.04 10.24 -9.50
CA LEU A 65 5.36 9.05 -9.00
C LEU A 65 6.34 8.13 -8.27
N TRP A 66 5.87 7.53 -7.19
CA TRP A 66 6.61 6.54 -6.41
C TRP A 66 5.77 5.28 -6.25
N ARG A 67 6.44 4.13 -6.22
CA ARG A 67 5.86 2.84 -5.91
C ARG A 67 6.22 2.44 -4.48
N ILE A 68 5.20 2.20 -3.67
CA ILE A 68 5.30 1.59 -2.36
C ILE A 68 4.92 0.11 -2.49
N GLU A 69 5.80 -0.77 -2.02
CA GLU A 69 5.50 -2.20 -1.91
C GLU A 69 5.14 -2.53 -0.47
N LEU A 70 3.89 -2.97 -0.26
CA LEU A 70 3.44 -3.52 1.02
C LEU A 70 3.41 -5.04 0.92
N GLU A 71 3.98 -5.72 1.90
CA GLU A 71 3.89 -7.17 2.07
C GLU A 71 3.09 -7.49 3.32
N PHE A 72 2.05 -8.30 3.13
CA PHE A 72 1.20 -8.89 4.15
C PHE A 72 1.65 -10.33 4.35
N THR A 73 2.09 -10.68 5.55
CA THR A 73 2.47 -12.06 5.90
C THR A 73 1.57 -12.61 6.99
N GLU A 74 1.48 -13.94 7.02
CA GLU A 74 0.48 -14.62 7.84
C GLU A 74 -0.94 -14.17 7.50
N VAL A 75 -1.26 -14.19 6.21
CA VAL A 75 -2.59 -13.82 5.70
C VAL A 75 -3.62 -14.84 6.16
N VAL A 76 -4.67 -14.32 6.82
CA VAL A 76 -5.79 -15.08 7.38
C VAL A 76 -6.97 -15.08 6.42
N ASP A 77 -7.27 -13.92 5.84
CA ASP A 77 -8.38 -13.73 4.90
C ASP A 77 -8.04 -12.68 3.84
N ASN A 78 -8.64 -12.81 2.66
CA ASN A 78 -8.55 -11.81 1.61
C ASN A 78 -9.78 -11.84 0.70
N HIS A 79 -10.19 -10.65 0.27
CA HIS A 79 -11.24 -10.44 -0.71
C HIS A 79 -10.78 -9.40 -1.71
N PHE A 80 -10.88 -9.70 -3.00
CA PHE A 80 -10.58 -8.75 -4.08
C PHE A 80 -11.66 -8.84 -5.15
N GLU A 81 -12.13 -7.68 -5.58
CA GLU A 81 -13.14 -7.55 -6.62
C GLU A 81 -12.77 -6.41 -7.57
N GLY A 82 -13.09 -6.57 -8.86
CA GLY A 82 -13.03 -5.47 -9.82
C GLY A 82 -11.65 -5.16 -10.39
N PHE A 83 -10.60 -5.90 -10.04
CA PHE A 83 -9.25 -5.72 -10.59
C PHE A 83 -9.28 -5.69 -12.12
N ASN A 84 -8.80 -4.61 -12.72
CA ASN A 84 -8.82 -4.45 -14.17
C ASN A 84 -7.64 -3.58 -14.66
N HIS A 85 -7.79 -2.99 -15.86
CA HIS A 85 -6.80 -2.16 -16.54
C HIS A 85 -6.47 -0.84 -15.85
N GLN A 86 -7.27 -0.40 -14.87
CA GLN A 86 -7.00 0.75 -14.01
C GLN A 86 -7.59 0.50 -12.61
N ASN A 87 -6.82 0.79 -11.56
CA ASN A 87 -7.20 0.44 -10.18
C ASN A 87 -6.94 1.61 -9.21
N VAL A 88 -7.72 2.67 -9.34
CA VAL A 88 -7.58 3.89 -8.53
C VAL A 88 -8.42 3.77 -7.25
N ILE A 89 -7.87 4.26 -6.14
CA ILE A 89 -8.46 4.13 -4.82
C ILE A 89 -8.79 5.49 -4.20
N PHE A 90 -9.92 5.57 -3.49
CA PHE A 90 -10.26 6.71 -2.63
C PHE A 90 -9.48 6.66 -1.33
N SER A 91 -9.34 5.46 -0.76
CA SER A 91 -8.67 5.28 0.52
C SER A 91 -8.02 3.90 0.64
N PHE A 92 -6.91 3.88 1.39
CA PHE A 92 -6.22 2.67 1.82
C PHE A 92 -6.04 2.76 3.34
N SER A 93 -6.75 1.92 4.09
CA SER A 93 -6.84 2.07 5.55
C SER A 93 -6.49 0.80 6.28
N PHE A 94 -6.00 0.96 7.50
CA PHE A 94 -5.66 -0.14 8.39
C PHE A 94 -6.50 -0.06 9.65
N GLN A 95 -6.89 -1.22 10.18
CA GLN A 95 -7.58 -1.35 11.45
C GLN A 95 -7.04 -2.57 12.22
N GLN A 96 -6.81 -2.40 13.52
CA GLN A 96 -6.47 -3.52 14.40
C GLN A 96 -7.72 -4.37 14.68
N SER A 97 -7.57 -5.69 14.61
CA SER A 97 -8.59 -6.68 14.96
C SER A 97 -8.02 -7.76 15.87
N GLN A 98 -8.86 -8.71 16.29
CA GLN A 98 -8.44 -9.88 17.07
C GLN A 98 -7.58 -10.86 16.25
N GLU A 99 -7.77 -10.90 14.92
CA GLU A 99 -7.08 -11.84 14.02
C GLU A 99 -5.81 -11.28 13.40
N GLY A 100 -5.58 -9.97 13.56
CA GLY A 100 -4.44 -9.25 13.01
C GLY A 100 -4.82 -7.83 12.58
N ILE A 101 -4.18 -7.35 11.52
CA ILE A 101 -4.42 -6.07 10.88
C ILE A 101 -5.33 -6.30 9.67
N ILE A 102 -6.45 -5.59 9.66
CA ILE A 102 -7.35 -5.52 8.51
C ILE A 102 -6.93 -4.32 7.68
N CYS A 103 -6.60 -4.57 6.43
CA CYS A 103 -6.35 -3.55 5.42
C CYS A 103 -7.56 -3.47 4.49
N SER A 104 -8.15 -2.28 4.33
CA SER A 104 -9.30 -2.06 3.45
C SER A 104 -8.93 -1.17 2.27
N ILE A 105 -9.37 -1.58 1.09
CA ILE A 105 -9.16 -0.89 -0.19
C ILE A 105 -10.51 -0.37 -0.66
N GLU A 106 -10.71 0.95 -0.55
CA GLU A 106 -11.89 1.62 -1.06
C GLU A 106 -11.61 2.15 -2.47
N THR A 107 -12.24 1.54 -3.46
CA THR A 107 -12.00 1.87 -4.87
C THR A 107 -12.76 3.12 -5.30
N SER A 108 -12.14 3.93 -6.14
CA SER A 108 -12.86 4.89 -7.00
C SER A 108 -13.12 4.30 -8.38
N TYR A 109 -12.24 3.40 -8.85
CA TYR A 109 -12.41 2.60 -10.05
C TYR A 109 -11.55 1.33 -10.00
N GLY A 110 -12.16 0.19 -10.34
CA GLY A 110 -11.45 -1.09 -10.44
C GLY A 110 -11.36 -1.83 -9.12
N LEU A 111 -10.15 -2.05 -8.63
CA LEU A 111 -9.88 -2.90 -7.47
C LEU A 111 -10.45 -2.34 -6.16
N SER A 112 -11.39 -3.08 -5.56
CA SER A 112 -11.77 -2.98 -4.15
C SER A 112 -11.43 -4.26 -3.42
N GLY A 113 -11.35 -4.20 -2.09
CA GLY A 113 -11.07 -5.41 -1.33
C GLY A 113 -10.61 -5.20 0.09
N SER A 114 -10.18 -6.31 0.70
CA SER A 114 -9.61 -6.32 2.03
C SER A 114 -8.58 -7.44 2.16
N ILE A 115 -7.60 -7.22 3.03
CA ILE A 115 -6.62 -8.23 3.44
C ILE A 115 -6.57 -8.24 4.97
N THR A 116 -6.74 -9.42 5.58
CA THR A 116 -6.50 -9.62 7.01
C THR A 116 -5.21 -10.41 7.17
N ALA A 117 -4.22 -9.82 7.82
CA ALA A 117 -2.91 -10.43 8.03
C ALA A 117 -2.34 -10.08 9.39
N ARG A 118 -1.47 -10.92 9.96
CA ARG A 118 -0.89 -10.63 11.28
C ARG A 118 0.27 -9.65 11.24
N ARG A 119 0.88 -9.48 10.08
CA ARG A 119 2.03 -8.57 9.90
C ARG A 119 1.93 -7.85 8.56
N VAL A 120 2.21 -6.55 8.59
CA VAL A 120 2.32 -5.69 7.41
C VAL A 120 3.70 -5.06 7.42
N THR A 121 4.40 -5.13 6.30
CA THR A 121 5.75 -4.58 6.16
C THR A 121 5.85 -3.73 4.89
N VAL A 122 6.40 -2.52 5.01
CA VAL A 122 6.90 -1.79 3.84
C VAL A 122 8.17 -2.48 3.35
N LYS A 123 8.12 -3.09 2.17
CA LYS A 123 9.27 -3.79 1.57
C LYS A 123 10.20 -2.85 0.86
N SER A 124 9.64 -1.93 0.10
CA SER A 124 10.40 -1.00 -0.71
C SER A 124 9.58 0.26 -1.01
N VAL A 125 10.30 1.35 -1.24
CA VAL A 125 9.76 2.62 -1.76
C VAL A 125 10.71 3.05 -2.87
N THR A 126 10.22 3.08 -4.11
CA THR A 126 11.05 3.29 -5.30
C THR A 126 10.43 4.32 -6.24
N PRO A 127 11.23 5.18 -6.90
CA PRO A 127 10.70 6.06 -7.94
C PRO A 127 10.11 5.22 -9.08
N CYS A 128 8.95 5.63 -9.61
CA CYS A 128 8.46 5.06 -10.87
C CYS A 128 9.28 5.64 -12.04
N CYS A 129 9.75 4.77 -12.92
CA CYS A 129 10.26 5.21 -14.22
C CYS A 129 9.05 5.48 -15.12
N LEU A 130 8.69 6.75 -15.29
CA LEU A 130 7.86 7.19 -16.42
C LEU A 130 8.76 7.70 -17.55
#